data_AF-A0A941I936-F1
#
_entry.id   AF-A0A941I936-F1
#
_cell.length_a   1.000
_cell.length_b   1.000
_cell.length_c   1.000
_cell.angle_alpha   90.00
_cell.angle_beta   90.00
_cell.angle_gamma   90.00
#
_symmetry.space_group_name_H-M   'P 1'
#
loop_
_entity.id
_entity.type
_entity.pdbx_description
1 polymer ?
#
loop_
_entity_poly.entity_id
_entity_poly.type
_entity_poly.pdbx_seq_one_letter_code
_entity_poly.pdbx_strand_id
1 'polypeptide(L)'
;REQGLGDLKVAVNMSSRQFRQDDLAGRIAAIIAVTGANPAYITLELTESMVMQDVDSTLTTLRSLKKLGLSISLDDFGTGYSSLSYLRRFPIDELKIDKSFVNDIHTDPDDAAIASAVIAMGLSLGLNVVAEGVERLE
;
A
#
# COMPACT_ATOMS: atom_id res chain seq x y z
N ARG A 1 0.40 -15.70 -18.46
CA ARG A 1 -0.23 -15.56 -19.81
C ARG A 1 -0.52 -16.89 -20.49
N GLU A 2 0.41 -17.86 -20.53
CA GLU A 2 0.18 -19.17 -21.19
C GLU A 2 -0.96 -20.01 -20.57
N GLN A 3 -1.26 -19.83 -19.28
CA GLN A 3 -2.39 -20.48 -18.61
C GLN A 3 -3.71 -19.68 -18.65
N GLY A 4 -3.79 -18.59 -19.44
CA GLY A 4 -5.02 -17.79 -19.60
C GLY A 4 -5.37 -16.83 -18.44
N LEU A 5 -4.59 -16.80 -17.36
CA LEU A 5 -4.84 -15.98 -16.16
C LEU A 5 -4.66 -14.46 -16.34
N GLY A 6 -4.44 -13.97 -17.57
CA GLY A 6 -4.23 -12.55 -17.85
C GLY A 6 -2.96 -11.96 -17.20
N ASP A 7 -3.05 -10.69 -16.87
CA ASP A 7 -2.00 -9.87 -16.24
C ASP A 7 -2.23 -9.84 -14.72
N LEU A 8 -1.67 -10.82 -14.02
CA LEU A 8 -1.78 -10.93 -12.56
C LEU A 8 -0.86 -9.93 -11.88
N LYS A 9 -1.41 -9.14 -10.96
CA LYS A 9 -0.63 -8.33 -10.02
C LYS A 9 -0.26 -9.16 -8.79
N VAL A 10 0.93 -8.94 -8.26
CA VAL A 10 1.45 -9.57 -7.05
C VAL A 10 1.78 -8.49 -6.03
N ALA A 11 1.14 -8.56 -4.87
CA ALA A 11 1.46 -7.71 -3.73
C ALA A 11 2.52 -8.38 -2.83
N VAL A 12 3.51 -7.62 -2.39
CA VAL A 12 4.62 -8.08 -1.55
C VAL A 12 4.73 -7.21 -0.32
N ASN A 13 4.53 -7.83 0.84
CA ASN A 13 4.70 -7.20 2.14
C ASN A 13 6.16 -6.83 2.41
N MET A 14 6.38 -5.59 2.77
CA MET A 14 7.70 -5.08 3.11
C MET A 14 7.87 -4.92 4.62
N SER A 15 8.95 -5.51 5.15
CA SER A 15 9.32 -5.23 6.54
C SER A 15 9.91 -3.83 6.68
N SER A 16 9.65 -3.20 7.83
CA SER A 16 10.21 -1.87 8.15
C SER A 16 11.74 -1.86 8.13
N ARG A 17 12.38 -2.98 8.48
CA ARG A 17 13.84 -3.11 8.44
C ARG A 17 14.38 -3.08 7.01
N GLN A 18 13.72 -3.77 6.07
CA GLN A 18 14.13 -3.74 4.66
C GLN A 18 13.88 -2.37 4.04
N PHE A 19 12.77 -1.72 4.38
CA PHE A 19 12.45 -0.40 3.84
C PHE A 19 13.47 0.68 4.20
N ARG A 20 14.03 0.60 5.41
CA ARG A 20 15.07 1.51 5.90
C ARG A 20 16.48 1.23 5.34
N GLN A 21 16.65 0.25 4.46
CA GLN A 21 17.95 0.01 3.82
C GLN A 21 18.11 0.96 2.64
N ASP A 22 19.17 1.79 2.67
CA ASP A 22 19.44 2.80 1.63
C ASP A 22 19.56 2.19 0.22
N ASP A 23 19.92 0.91 0.13
CA ASP A 23 20.12 0.18 -1.13
C ASP A 23 18.88 -0.56 -1.64
N LEU A 24 17.71 -0.44 -0.97
CA LEU A 24 16.50 -1.19 -1.28
C LEU A 24 16.11 -1.10 -2.76
N ALA A 25 15.98 0.12 -3.28
CA ALA A 25 15.57 0.33 -4.67
C ALA A 25 16.60 -0.27 -5.65
N GLY A 26 17.90 -0.15 -5.35
CA GLY A 26 18.96 -0.76 -6.15
C GLY A 26 18.90 -2.28 -6.15
N ARG A 27 18.62 -2.89 -5.00
CA ARG A 27 18.46 -4.34 -4.86
C ARG A 27 17.24 -4.85 -5.62
N ILE A 28 16.10 -4.17 -5.51
CA ILE A 28 14.89 -4.54 -6.26
C ILE A 28 15.13 -4.39 -7.78
N ALA A 29 15.80 -3.33 -8.21
CA ALA A 29 16.17 -3.16 -9.62
C ALA A 29 17.06 -4.30 -10.14
N ALA A 30 18.04 -4.74 -9.35
CA ALA A 30 18.88 -5.88 -9.71
C ALA A 30 18.07 -7.19 -9.80
N ILE A 31 17.14 -7.42 -8.87
CA ILE A 31 16.25 -8.61 -8.89
C ILE A 31 15.36 -8.58 -10.13
N ILE A 32 14.76 -7.43 -10.47
CA ILE A 32 13.95 -7.26 -11.68
C ILE A 32 14.78 -7.54 -12.93
N ALA A 33 16.01 -7.02 -13.00
CA ALA A 33 16.90 -7.23 -14.15
C ALA A 33 17.27 -8.71 -14.33
N VAL A 34 17.50 -9.44 -13.24
CA VAL A 34 17.86 -10.87 -13.28
C VAL A 34 16.66 -11.76 -13.61
N THR A 35 15.48 -11.42 -13.08
CA THR A 35 14.27 -12.26 -13.23
C THR A 35 13.46 -11.93 -14.49
N GLY A 36 13.63 -10.74 -15.05
CA GLY A 36 12.77 -10.22 -16.13
C GLY A 36 11.34 -9.91 -15.68
N ALA A 37 11.08 -9.85 -14.37
CA ALA A 37 9.75 -9.53 -13.85
C ALA A 37 9.31 -8.13 -14.28
N ASN A 38 8.08 -7.98 -14.77
CA ASN A 38 7.56 -6.67 -15.13
C ASN A 38 7.12 -5.92 -13.85
N PRO A 39 7.77 -4.81 -13.47
CA PRO A 39 7.46 -4.07 -12.26
C PRO A 39 6.04 -3.50 -12.22
N ALA A 40 5.40 -3.29 -13.38
CA ALA A 40 4.02 -2.82 -13.45
C ALA A 40 2.99 -3.80 -12.83
N TYR A 41 3.40 -5.05 -12.62
CA TYR A 41 2.59 -6.08 -11.97
C TYR A 41 3.01 -6.36 -10.52
N ILE A 42 3.93 -5.57 -9.95
CA ILE A 42 4.39 -5.74 -8.58
C ILE A 42 3.92 -4.54 -7.75
N THR A 43 3.20 -4.83 -6.67
CA THR A 43 2.82 -3.86 -5.65
C THR A 43 3.63 -4.14 -4.40
N LEU A 44 4.25 -3.11 -3.81
CA LEU A 44 4.87 -3.21 -2.49
C LEU A 44 3.88 -2.70 -1.45
N GLU A 45 3.61 -3.52 -0.44
CA GLU A 45 2.74 -3.18 0.69
C GLU A 45 3.60 -2.69 1.86
N LEU A 46 3.22 -1.52 2.35
CA LEU A 46 3.94 -0.76 3.36
C LEU A 46 2.96 -0.42 4.48
N THR A 47 3.28 -0.69 5.73
CA THR A 47 2.39 -0.28 6.82
C THR A 47 2.44 1.22 7.06
N GLU A 48 1.34 1.78 7.56
CA GLU A 48 1.24 3.19 7.96
C GLU A 48 2.39 3.64 8.87
N SER A 49 2.67 2.85 9.91
CA SER A 49 3.75 3.16 10.87
C SER A 49 5.13 3.23 10.21
N MET A 50 5.37 2.45 9.14
CA MET A 50 6.65 2.41 8.47
C MET A 50 6.94 3.71 7.71
N VAL A 51 5.94 4.28 7.04
CA VAL A 51 6.09 5.48 6.22
C VAL A 51 6.08 6.78 7.05
N MET A 52 5.58 6.73 8.29
CA MET A 52 5.46 7.90 9.16
C MET A 52 6.67 8.14 10.08
N GLN A 53 7.64 7.22 10.16
CA GLN A 53 8.81 7.37 11.04
C GLN A 53 9.80 8.46 10.58
N ASP A 54 10.11 8.51 9.28
CA ASP A 54 11.00 9.50 8.67
C ASP A 54 10.45 9.87 7.29
N VAL A 55 9.73 10.99 7.24
CA VAL A 55 8.94 11.39 6.06
C VAL A 55 9.83 11.72 4.86
N ASP A 56 10.94 12.42 5.06
CA ASP A 56 11.78 12.88 3.95
C ASP A 56 12.60 11.74 3.36
N SER A 57 13.13 10.85 4.21
CA SER A 57 13.76 9.60 3.78
C SER A 57 12.76 8.70 3.06
N THR A 58 11.57 8.50 3.64
CA THR A 58 10.48 7.72 3.04
C THR A 58 10.11 8.24 1.66
N LEU A 59 9.92 9.56 1.51
CA LEU A 59 9.57 10.15 0.23
C LEU A 59 10.63 9.90 -0.85
N THR A 60 11.91 9.90 -0.47
CA THR A 60 13.04 9.61 -1.36
C THR A 60 13.02 8.15 -1.80
N THR A 61 12.81 7.21 -0.87
CA THR A 61 12.70 5.78 -1.15
C THR A 61 11.50 5.48 -2.04
N LEU A 62 10.31 5.98 -1.69
CA LEU A 62 9.08 5.79 -2.47
C LEU A 62 9.23 6.28 -3.91
N ARG A 63 9.78 7.48 -4.11
CA ARG A 63 10.06 8.01 -5.46
C ARG A 63 11.01 7.12 -6.25
N SER A 64 12.02 6.55 -5.59
CA SER A 64 12.98 5.65 -6.22
C SER A 64 12.32 4.34 -6.64
N LEU A 65 11.44 3.78 -5.81
CA LEU A 65 10.64 2.59 -6.13
C LEU A 65 9.66 2.86 -7.29
N LYS A 66 8.97 4.01 -7.28
CA LYS A 66 8.07 4.42 -8.38
C LYS A 66 8.80 4.61 -9.70
N LYS A 67 10.05 5.09 -9.70
CA LYS A 67 10.89 5.17 -10.91
C LYS A 67 11.18 3.81 -11.53
N LEU A 68 11.12 2.73 -10.76
CA LEU A 68 11.23 1.36 -11.29
C LEU A 68 9.94 0.88 -11.95
N GLY A 69 8.83 1.62 -11.82
CA GLY A 69 7.51 1.23 -12.34
C GLY A 69 6.66 0.40 -11.37
N LEU A 70 7.08 0.29 -10.11
CA LEU A 70 6.35 -0.44 -9.07
C LEU A 70 5.08 0.33 -8.64
N SER A 71 4.09 -0.41 -8.16
CA SER A 71 2.97 0.14 -7.41
C SER A 71 3.27 0.12 -5.91
N ILE A 72 2.73 1.08 -5.16
CA ILE A 72 2.87 1.17 -3.71
C ILE A 72 1.48 1.17 -3.09
N SER A 73 1.27 0.25 -2.15
CA SER A 73 0.05 0.15 -1.36
C SER A 73 0.37 0.45 0.11
N LEU A 74 -0.51 1.22 0.75
CA LEU A 74 -0.41 1.51 2.17
C LEU A 74 -1.34 0.57 2.94
N ASP A 75 -0.76 -0.23 3.82
CA ASP A 75 -1.43 -1.27 4.61
C ASP A 75 -1.76 -0.83 6.04
N ASP A 76 -2.70 -1.54 6.66
CA ASP A 76 -3.20 -1.34 8.03
C ASP A 76 -3.68 0.11 8.29
N PHE A 77 -4.22 0.80 7.27
CA PHE A 77 -4.56 2.22 7.39
C PHE A 77 -5.72 2.45 8.36
N GLY A 78 -5.55 3.42 9.26
CA GLY A 78 -6.56 3.82 10.24
C GLY A 78 -6.27 3.33 11.67
N THR A 79 -5.28 2.46 11.85
CA THR A 79 -4.84 1.97 13.17
C THR A 79 -3.85 2.91 13.86
N GLY A 80 -3.31 3.90 13.13
CA GLY A 80 -2.29 4.83 13.59
C GLY A 80 -2.64 6.32 13.44
N TYR A 81 -1.65 7.17 13.70
CA TYR A 81 -1.76 8.63 13.55
C TYR A 81 -1.18 9.08 12.19
N SER A 82 -1.97 8.94 11.13
CA SER A 82 -1.59 9.50 9.82
C SER A 82 -1.84 11.00 9.76
N SER A 83 -0.80 11.74 9.40
CA SER A 83 -1.01 13.10 8.92
C SER A 83 -1.46 13.06 7.47
N LEU A 84 -2.74 13.40 7.23
CA LEU A 84 -3.32 13.56 5.89
C LEU A 84 -2.45 14.43 4.97
N SER A 85 -1.78 15.43 5.55
CA SER A 85 -0.87 16.31 4.82
C SER A 85 0.36 15.59 4.23
N TYR A 86 0.86 14.54 4.88
CA TYR A 86 1.94 13.71 4.36
C TYR A 86 1.44 12.67 3.37
N LEU A 87 0.28 12.07 3.64
CA LEU A 87 -0.34 11.11 2.73
C LEU A 87 -0.52 11.70 1.32
N ARG A 88 -0.97 12.96 1.23
CA ARG A 88 -1.09 13.69 -0.05
C ARG A 88 0.24 13.87 -0.80
N ARG A 89 1.38 13.83 -0.11
CA ARG A 89 2.71 14.00 -0.71
C ARG A 89 3.33 12.68 -1.15
N PHE A 90 2.89 11.55 -0.58
CA PHE A 90 3.45 10.26 -0.90
C PHE A 90 2.94 9.74 -2.25
N PRO A 91 3.84 9.20 -3.10
CA PRO A 91 3.44 8.66 -4.39
C PRO A 91 2.93 7.21 -4.22
N ILE A 92 1.78 7.08 -3.55
CA ILE A 92 1.07 5.81 -3.35
C ILE A 92 -0.05 5.63 -4.38
N ASP A 93 -0.43 4.38 -4.65
CA ASP A 93 -1.43 4.02 -5.65
C ASP A 93 -2.68 3.37 -5.03
N GLU A 94 -2.52 2.80 -3.84
CA GLU A 94 -3.53 2.00 -3.17
C GLU A 94 -3.47 2.23 -1.65
N LEU A 95 -4.64 2.18 -1.03
CA LEU A 95 -4.83 2.24 0.40
C LEU A 95 -5.69 1.05 0.83
N LYS A 96 -5.19 0.28 1.79
CA LYS A 96 -5.87 -0.89 2.34
C LYS A 96 -6.48 -0.54 3.70
N ILE A 97 -7.78 -0.77 3.84
CA ILE A 97 -8.51 -0.58 5.08
C ILE A 97 -8.22 -1.79 5.97
N ASP A 98 -7.69 -1.52 7.17
CA ASP A 98 -7.38 -2.57 8.14
C ASP A 98 -8.63 -3.39 8.45
N LYS A 99 -8.46 -4.71 8.54
CA LYS A 99 -9.54 -5.67 8.82
C LYS A 99 -10.31 -5.36 10.11
N SER A 100 -9.70 -4.70 11.09
CA SER A 100 -10.38 -4.31 12.33
C SER A 100 -11.59 -3.43 12.07
N PHE A 101 -11.56 -2.56 11.04
CA PHE A 101 -12.70 -1.74 10.64
C PHE A 101 -13.65 -2.44 9.66
N VAL A 102 -13.27 -3.60 9.13
CA VAL A 102 -14.06 -4.37 8.16
C VAL A 102 -14.85 -5.48 8.85
N ASN A 103 -14.26 -6.15 9.84
CA ASN A 103 -14.84 -7.32 10.51
C ASN A 103 -16.21 -7.02 11.16
N ASP A 104 -16.31 -5.87 11.81
CA ASP A 104 -17.49 -5.48 12.61
C ASP A 104 -18.28 -4.33 11.96
N ILE A 105 -18.06 -4.04 10.66
CA ILE A 105 -18.64 -2.90 9.93
C ILE A 105 -20.19 -2.85 9.96
N HIS A 106 -20.85 -3.97 10.21
CA HIS A 106 -22.32 -4.05 10.30
C HIS A 106 -22.85 -3.89 11.73
N THR A 107 -22.01 -4.17 12.73
CA THR A 107 -22.39 -4.24 14.14
C THR A 107 -21.87 -3.05 14.93
N ASP A 108 -20.77 -2.45 14.49
CA ASP A 108 -20.15 -1.27 15.10
C ASP A 108 -20.27 -0.05 14.16
N PRO A 109 -21.14 0.92 14.50
CA PRO A 109 -21.27 2.16 13.74
C PRO A 109 -19.97 2.99 13.67
N ASP A 110 -19.09 2.86 14.66
CA ASP A 110 -17.82 3.59 14.67
C ASP A 110 -16.86 3.00 13.62
N ASP A 111 -16.77 1.67 13.51
CA ASP A 111 -15.99 1.00 12.47
C ASP A 111 -16.53 1.33 11.06
N ALA A 112 -17.85 1.34 10.90
CA ALA A 112 -18.51 1.75 9.65
C ALA A 112 -18.19 3.20 9.27
N ALA A 113 -18.16 4.10 10.25
CA ALA A 113 -17.82 5.51 10.05
C ALA A 113 -16.34 5.67 9.67
N ILE A 114 -15.43 4.93 10.32
CA ILE A 114 -14.00 4.94 10.00
C ILE A 114 -13.77 4.41 8.58
N ALA A 115 -14.30 3.24 8.24
CA ALA A 115 -14.17 2.66 6.90
C ALA A 115 -14.71 3.62 5.82
N SER A 116 -15.87 4.24 6.06
CA SER A 116 -16.45 5.24 5.14
C SER A 116 -15.56 6.47 4.97
N ALA A 117 -14.97 6.97 6.05
CA ALA A 117 -14.06 8.12 6.01
C ALA A 117 -12.77 7.79 5.23
N VAL A 118 -12.22 6.59 5.44
CA VAL A 118 -11.06 6.10 4.69
C VAL A 118 -11.36 5.95 3.20
N ILE A 119 -12.51 5.39 2.84
CA ILE A 119 -12.97 5.30 1.44
C ILE A 119 -13.06 6.69 0.81
N ALA A 120 -13.77 7.62 1.46
CA ALA A 120 -13.94 8.97 0.93
C ALA A 120 -12.60 9.71 0.74
N MET A 121 -11.67 9.51 1.68
CA MET A 121 -10.32 10.06 1.62
C MET A 121 -9.52 9.48 0.45
N GLY A 122 -9.46 8.15 0.32
CA GLY A 122 -8.71 7.48 -0.75
C GLY A 122 -9.20 7.92 -2.12
N LEU A 123 -10.52 7.95 -2.33
CA LEU A 123 -11.12 8.43 -3.57
C LEU A 123 -10.78 9.90 -3.85
N SER A 124 -10.80 10.76 -2.83
CA SER A 124 -10.45 12.19 -2.97
C SER A 124 -8.98 12.42 -3.34
N LEU A 125 -8.10 11.48 -2.98
CA LEU A 125 -6.68 11.49 -3.33
C LEU A 125 -6.38 10.77 -4.65
N GLY A 126 -7.39 10.17 -5.30
CA GLY A 126 -7.23 9.40 -6.53
C GLY A 126 -6.56 8.04 -6.32
N LEU A 127 -6.68 7.47 -5.12
CA LEU A 127 -6.12 6.17 -4.75
C LEU A 127 -7.15 5.05 -4.97
N ASN A 128 -6.66 3.85 -5.27
CA ASN A 128 -7.49 2.66 -5.14
C ASN A 128 -7.69 2.35 -3.65
N VAL A 129 -8.89 1.93 -3.26
CA VAL A 129 -9.18 1.53 -1.89
C VAL A 129 -9.57 0.07 -1.87
N VAL A 130 -8.92 -0.72 -1.01
CA VAL A 130 -9.12 -2.16 -0.86
C VAL A 130 -9.49 -2.45 0.60
N ALA A 131 -10.52 -3.26 0.82
CA ALA A 131 -10.88 -3.72 2.15
C ALA A 131 -10.19 -5.07 2.44
N GLU A 132 -9.54 -5.19 3.59
CA GLU A 132 -8.95 -6.45 4.04
C GLU A 132 -9.89 -7.26 4.92
N GLY A 133 -9.71 -8.58 4.96
CA GLY A 133 -10.43 -9.43 5.90
C GLY A 133 -11.94 -9.57 5.61
N VAL A 134 -12.36 -9.41 4.36
CA VAL A 134 -13.76 -9.67 3.96
C VAL A 134 -14.05 -11.18 4.05
N GLU A 135 -14.74 -11.59 5.10
CA GLU A 135 -15.06 -12.99 5.37
C GLU A 135 -16.50 -13.38 5.00
N ARG A 136 -17.37 -12.40 4.70
CA ARG A 136 -18.80 -12.61 4.43
C ARG A 136 -19.25 -11.88 3.17
N LEU A 137 -20.28 -12.42 2.50
CA LEU A 137 -20.89 -11.86 1.28
C LEU A 137 -21.95 -10.77 1.54
N GLU A 138 -22.30 -10.61 2.82
CA GLU A 138 -23.45 -9.84 3.29
C GLU A 138 -23.30 -8.33 3.09
#